data_AF-A0A1W9M226-F1
#
_entry.id   AF-A0A1W9M226-F1
#
_cell.length_a   1.000
_cell.length_b   1.000
_cell.length_c   1.000
_cell.angle_alpha   90.00
_cell.angle_beta   90.00
_cell.angle_gamma   90.00
#
_symmetry.space_group_name_H-M   'P 1'
#
loop_
_entity.id
_entity.type
_entity.pdbx_description
1 polymer ?
#
loop_
_entity_poly.entity_id
_entity_poly.type
_entity_poly.pdbx_seq_one_letter_code
_entity_poly.pdbx_strand_id
1 'polypeptide(L)' 'MEIDEMMEGLASELNASLKAMGKAKTAEEKLQYSQVVKNLSESFSAIISAASDIMPYDEDELEE' A
#
# COMPACT_ATOMS: atom_id res chain seq x y z
N MET A 1 -7.01 -15.93 4.37
CA MET A 1 -6.29 -14.75 3.90
C MET A 1 -5.89 -14.02 5.15
N GLU A 2 -4.62 -14.16 5.54
CA GLU A 2 -4.08 -13.35 6.62
C GLU A 2 -3.86 -11.95 6.06
N ILE A 3 -4.32 -10.92 6.78
CA ILE A 3 -4.21 -9.52 6.36
C ILE A 3 -2.73 -9.17 6.08
N ASP A 4 -1.81 -9.79 6.82
CA ASP A 4 -0.38 -9.64 6.66
C ASP A 4 0.12 -10.08 5.27
N GLU A 5 -0.29 -11.26 4.78
CA GLU A 5 0.07 -11.73 3.43
C GLU A 5 -0.44 -10.77 2.34
N MET A 6 -1.64 -10.20 2.54
CA MET A 6 -2.22 -9.24 1.61
C MET A 6 -1.45 -7.91 1.62
N MET A 7 -1.08 -7.42 2.80
CA MET A 7 -0.26 -6.22 2.95
C MET A 7 1.15 -6.40 2.37
N GLU A 8 1.79 -7.55 2.59
CA GLU A 8 3.09 -7.86 1.98
C GLU A 8 3.03 -7.88 0.45
N GLY A 9 1.99 -8.51 -0.12
CA GLY A 9 1.77 -8.52 -1.56
C GLY A 9 1.63 -7.12 -2.14
N LEU A 10 0.77 -6.29 -1.53
CA LEU A 10 0.59 -4.91 -1.94
C LEU A 10 1.86 -4.06 -1.77
N ALA A 11 2.63 -4.28 -0.70
CA ALA A 11 3.89 -3.56 -0.46
C ALA A 11 4.89 -3.85 -1.58
N SER A 12 4.99 -5.12 -1.98
CA SER A 12 5.84 -5.57 -3.07
C SER A 12 5.45 -4.91 -4.39
N GLU A 13 4.15 -4.92 -4.73
CA GLU A 13 3.63 -4.31 -5.95
C GLU A 13 3.79 -2.79 -5.99
N LEU A 14 3.58 -2.11 -4.85
CA LEU A 14 3.78 -0.66 -4.72
C LEU A 14 5.25 -0.30 -4.93
N ASN A 15 6.17 -1.03 -4.31
CA ASN A 15 7.61 -0.84 -4.48
C ASN A 15 8.06 -1.08 -5.93
N ALA A 16 7.56 -2.14 -6.56
CA ALA A 16 7.84 -2.42 -7.97
C ALA A 16 7.33 -1.29 -8.88
N SER A 17 6.12 -0.81 -8.65
CA SER A 17 5.49 0.28 -9.42
C SER A 17 6.23 1.61 -9.25
N LEU A 18 6.64 1.96 -8.03
CA LEU A 18 7.46 3.15 -7.76
C LEU A 18 8.83 3.07 -8.46
N LYS A 19 9.49 1.91 -8.44
CA LYS A 19 10.75 1.69 -9.16
C LYS A 19 10.56 1.83 -10.67
N ALA A 20 9.46 1.32 -11.22
CA ALA A 20 9.15 1.45 -12.64
C ALA A 20 8.86 2.91 -13.03
N MET A 21 8.09 3.63 -12.20
CA MET A 21 7.84 5.07 -12.37
C MET A 21 9.12 5.90 -12.34
N GLY A 22 10.07 5.56 -11.46
CA GLY A 22 11.38 6.21 -11.38
C GLY A 22 12.23 6.01 -12.65
N LYS A 23 12.01 4.90 -13.38
CA LYS A 23 12.70 4.58 -14.65
C LYS A 23 11.97 5.11 -15.89
N ALA A 24 10.71 5.53 -15.76
CA ALA A 24 9.89 6.06 -16.85
C ALA A 24 10.50 7.34 -17.43
N LYS A 25 10.57 7.41 -18.76
CA LYS A 25 11.21 8.49 -19.51
C LYS A 25 10.21 9.47 -20.10
N THR A 26 9.01 9.01 -20.42
CA THR A 26 7.96 9.85 -21.02
C THR A 26 6.95 10.31 -19.96
N ALA A 27 6.27 11.43 -20.25
CA ALA A 27 5.18 11.92 -19.41
C ALA A 27 4.01 10.91 -19.35
N GLU A 28 3.75 10.22 -20.45
CA GLU A 28 2.70 9.20 -20.55
C GLU A 28 3.00 7.97 -19.68
N GLU A 29 4.23 7.45 -19.73
CA GLU A 29 4.68 6.36 -18.85
C GLU A 29 4.58 6.77 -17.37
N LYS A 30 5.01 8.00 -17.04
CA LYS A 30 4.91 8.52 -15.67
C LYS A 30 3.45 8.63 -15.22
N LEU A 31 2.55 9.07 -16.09
CA LEU A 31 1.12 9.14 -15.79
C LEU A 31 0.54 7.76 -15.51
N GLN A 32 0.84 6.77 -16.37
CA GLN A 32 0.39 5.40 -16.18
C GLN A 32 0.86 4.82 -14.85
N TYR A 33 2.16 4.90 -14.54
CA TYR A 33 2.65 4.41 -13.26
C TYR A 33 2.12 5.20 -12.06
N SER A 34 1.91 6.52 -12.18
CA SER A 34 1.30 7.32 -11.10
C SER A 34 -0.11 6.87 -10.76
N GLN A 35 -0.90 6.47 -11.77
CA GLN A 35 -2.24 5.95 -11.58
C GLN A 35 -2.21 4.60 -10.85
N VAL A 36 -1.27 3.73 -11.21
CA VAL A 36 -1.06 2.43 -10.52
C VAL A 36 -0.66 2.66 -9.06
N VAL A 37 0.33 3.52 -8.81
CA VAL A 37 0.79 3.85 -7.45
C VAL A 37 -0.33 4.43 -6.60
N LYS A 38 -1.15 5.33 -7.15
CA LYS A 38 -2.32 5.89 -6.47
C LYS A 38 -3.31 4.79 -6.05
N ASN A 39 -3.69 3.93 -7.00
CA ASN A 39 -4.67 2.87 -6.74
C ASN A 39 -4.17 1.86 -5.70
N LEU A 40 -2.89 1.51 -5.73
CA LEU A 40 -2.27 0.62 -4.74
C LEU A 40 -2.24 1.28 -3.35
N SER A 41 -1.95 2.58 -3.28
CA SER A 41 -1.94 3.33 -2.02
C SER A 41 -3.35 3.44 -1.41
N GLU A 42 -4.37 3.64 -2.25
CA GLU A 42 -5.78 3.65 -1.83
C GLU A 42 -6.22 2.27 -1.32
N SER A 43 -5.79 1.19 -1.99
CA SER A 43 -6.07 -0.18 -1.56
C SER A 43 -5.42 -0.51 -0.22
N PHE A 44 -4.18 -0.06 0.00
CA PHE A 44 -3.50 -0.15 1.29
C PHE A 44 -4.27 0.54 2.40
N SER A 45 -4.70 1.78 2.17
CA SER A 45 -5.47 2.54 3.15
C SER A 45 -6.78 1.83 3.49
N ALA A 46 -7.49 1.27 2.50
CA ALA A 46 -8.74 0.55 2.73
C ALA A 46 -8.54 -0.71 3.57
N ILE A 47 -7.44 -1.46 3.36
CA ILE A 47 -7.12 -2.64 4.16
C ILE A 47 -6.74 -2.25 5.58
N ILE A 48 -5.93 -1.21 5.76
CA ILE A 48 -5.57 -0.70 7.10
C ILE A 48 -6.82 -0.25 7.85
N SER A 49 -7.73 0.48 7.20
CA SER A 49 -9.01 0.90 7.80
C SER A 49 -9.89 -0.30 8.17
N ALA A 50 -10.00 -1.29 7.28
CA ALA A 50 -10.76 -2.51 7.58
C ALA A 50 -10.12 -3.33 8.70
N ALA A 51 -8.78 -3.36 8.77
CA ALA A 51 -8.05 -4.04 9.84
C ALA A 51 -8.20 -3.31 11.18
N SER A 52 -8.19 -1.97 11.20
CA SER A 52 -8.43 -1.18 12.41
C SER A 52 -9.86 -1.30 12.94
N ASP A 53 -10.83 -1.60 12.08
CA ASP A 53 -12.20 -1.89 12.50
C ASP A 53 -12.33 -3.28 13.17
N ILE A 54 -11.36 -4.18 12.95
CA ILE A 54 -11.38 -5.58 13.41
C ILE A 54 -10.39 -5.82 14.56
N MET A 55 -9.23 -5.18 14.55
CA MET A 55 -8.30 -5.12 15.68
C MET A 55 -8.61 -3.87 16.51
N PRO A 56 -9.23 -4.00 17.70
CA PRO A 56 -9.12 -2.91 18.66
C PRO A 56 -7.63 -2.67 18.88
N TYR A 57 -7.19 -1.43 18.67
CA TYR A 57 -5.91 -0.98 19.20
C TYR A 57 -5.97 -1.24 20.71
N ASP A 58 -5.30 -2.28 21.21
CA ASP A 58 -5.00 -2.39 22.65
C ASP A 58 -3.97 -1.29 22.94
N GLU A 59 -4.47 -0.09 23.27
CA GLU A 59 -3.66 1.04 23.73
C GLU A 59 -2.83 0.70 24.97
N ASP A 60 -3.15 -0.42 25.65
CA ASP A 60 -2.47 -0.93 26.84
C ASP A 60 -1.09 -1.57 26.56
N GLU A 61 -0.68 -1.82 25.31
CA GLU A 61 0.67 -2.31 24.96
C GLU A 61 1.70 -1.20 24.68
N LEU A 62 1.31 0.09 24.76
CA LEU A 62 2.20 1.23 24.51
C LEU A 62 2.76 1.91 25.78
N GLU A 63 2.52 1.35 26.96
CA GLU A 63 3.15 1.77 28.21
C GLU A 63 4.36 0.86 28.57
N GLU A 64 5.55 1.18 28.06
CA GLU A 64 6.84 0.91 28.72
C GLU A 64 7.63 2.21 28.94
#